data_AF-A0A2L0BQB7-F1
#
_entry.id   AF-A0A2L0BQB7-F1
#
_cell.length_a   1.000
_cell.length_b   1.000
_cell.length_c   1.000
_cell.angle_alpha   90.00
_cell.angle_beta   90.00
_cell.angle_gamma   90.00
#
_symmetry.space_group_name_H-M   'P 1'
#
loop_
_entity.id
_entity.type
_entity.pdbx_description
1 polymer ?
#
loop_
_entity_poly.entity_id
_entity_poly.type
_entity_poly.pdbx_seq_one_letter_code
_entity_poly.pdbx_strand_id
1 'polypeptide(L)'
;ETLSNRYPYTCYKQVFVDETDVDYKSYATMSILSVNLLHSAVIIDQIYITRRAMAQAIAEQFFGCFISMQNWSDMWLNKGISQYLCGLYCKKSFGNNYYREHVQSTLLDVVKYEEQYGGIVLDSSQPPAPLPVGANTSQTTSKQTEEKFYFSIRNLHTMSPMYIEALYKKAFLVMRMLEHRIGLELLLQVFNKQLSLATNAASSKIGQGLWSHMLISTNVFTKAI
;
A
#
# COMPACT_ATOMS: atom_id res chain seq x y z
N GLU A 1 -20.50 0.37 4.05
CA GLU A 1 -19.07 0.71 4.07
C GLU A 1 -18.27 -0.30 3.23
N THR A 2 -17.00 -0.06 2.90
CA THR A 2 -16.14 -1.03 2.16
C THR A 2 -15.48 -2.05 3.09
N LEU A 3 -15.11 -1.62 4.29
CA LEU A 3 -14.68 -2.49 5.38
C LEU A 3 -15.85 -2.68 6.35
N SER A 4 -15.98 -3.89 6.91
CA SER A 4 -17.06 -4.21 7.86
C SER A 4 -16.69 -3.90 9.31
N ASN A 5 -15.51 -3.31 9.54
CA ASN A 5 -15.00 -2.95 10.86
C ASN A 5 -15.16 -1.45 11.12
N ARG A 6 -15.38 -1.11 12.40
CA ARG A 6 -15.35 0.29 12.85
C ARG A 6 -13.93 0.85 12.77
N TYR A 7 -13.84 2.17 12.79
CA TYR A 7 -12.56 2.86 12.93
C TYR A 7 -11.86 2.39 14.22
N PRO A 8 -10.57 2.00 14.16
CA PRO A 8 -9.89 1.32 15.27
C PRO A 8 -9.58 2.23 16.47
N TYR A 9 -9.71 3.55 16.30
CA TYR A 9 -9.43 4.52 17.35
C TYR A 9 -10.69 5.26 17.81
N THR A 10 -10.58 5.97 18.93
CA THR A 10 -11.71 6.69 19.55
C THR A 10 -12.13 7.94 18.80
N CYS A 11 -11.20 8.61 18.12
CA CYS A 11 -11.46 9.86 17.40
C CYS A 11 -10.54 9.99 16.18
N TYR A 12 -10.98 10.79 15.21
CA TYR A 12 -10.21 11.19 14.05
C TYR A 12 -9.92 12.69 14.12
N LYS A 13 -8.64 13.06 14.05
CA LYS A 13 -8.16 14.45 14.02
C LYS A 13 -7.53 14.75 12.67
N GLN A 14 -7.87 15.90 12.10
CA GLN A 14 -7.34 16.35 10.82
C GLN A 14 -6.73 17.73 11.00
N VAL A 15 -5.46 17.88 10.63
CA VAL A 15 -4.73 19.15 10.79
C VAL A 15 -4.13 19.54 9.45
N PHE A 16 -4.38 20.78 9.05
CA PHE A 16 -3.77 21.38 7.87
C PHE A 16 -2.59 22.25 8.31
N VAL A 17 -1.41 21.97 7.74
CA VAL A 17 -0.15 22.65 8.07
C VAL A 17 0.42 23.26 6.80
N ASP A 18 0.92 24.48 6.91
CA ASP A 18 1.62 25.15 5.81
C ASP A 18 3.08 24.67 5.73
N GLU A 19 3.69 24.73 4.54
CA GLU A 19 5.07 24.28 4.29
C GLU A 19 5.34 22.80 4.61
N THR A 20 4.41 21.89 4.29
CA THR A 20 4.66 20.44 4.39
C THR A 20 5.48 19.93 3.20
N ASP A 21 6.39 18.98 3.45
CA ASP A 21 7.19 18.29 2.43
C ASP A 21 6.35 17.36 1.55
N VAL A 22 5.30 16.78 2.15
CA VAL A 22 4.34 15.89 1.50
C VAL A 22 2.92 16.43 1.60
N ASP A 23 2.06 16.06 0.65
CA ASP A 23 0.65 16.45 0.62
C ASP A 23 -0.14 15.94 1.83
N TYR A 24 0.19 14.72 2.28
CA TYR A 24 -0.45 14.08 3.42
C TYR A 24 0.51 13.14 4.15
N LYS A 25 0.33 13.04 5.46
CA LYS A 25 0.97 12.03 6.30
C LYS A 25 0.00 11.51 7.36
N SER A 26 -0.11 10.19 7.44
CA SER A 26 -0.98 9.52 8.39
C SER A 26 -0.24 9.11 9.66
N TYR A 27 -0.88 9.38 10.80
CA TYR A 27 -0.48 8.97 12.13
C TYR A 27 -1.67 8.29 12.84
N ALA A 28 -1.40 7.64 13.97
CA ALA A 28 -2.45 7.07 14.81
C ALA A 28 -3.42 8.19 15.25
N THR A 29 -4.71 8.03 14.97
CA THR A 29 -5.80 9.00 15.27
C THR A 29 -5.74 10.34 14.53
N MET A 30 -4.67 10.65 13.81
CA MET A 30 -4.41 11.99 13.26
C MET A 30 -3.88 11.93 11.83
N SER A 31 -4.35 12.81 10.96
CA SER A 31 -3.79 13.04 9.62
C SER A 31 -3.29 14.48 9.51
N ILE A 32 -2.04 14.64 9.12
CA ILE A 32 -1.45 15.94 8.79
C ILE A 32 -1.52 16.09 7.28
N LEU A 33 -2.07 17.21 6.80
CA LEU A 33 -2.29 17.51 5.39
C LEU A 33 -1.72 18.89 5.07
N SER A 34 -1.32 19.08 3.81
CA SER A 34 -0.90 20.39 3.33
C SER A 34 -2.08 21.37 3.24
N VAL A 35 -1.87 22.62 3.63
CA VAL A 35 -2.84 23.72 3.43
C VAL A 35 -3.22 23.88 1.96
N ASN A 36 -2.35 23.50 1.02
CA ASN A 36 -2.61 23.53 -0.43
C ASN A 36 -3.80 22.66 -0.87
N LEU A 37 -4.24 21.72 -0.03
CA LEU A 37 -5.40 20.88 -0.29
C LEU A 37 -6.73 21.59 0.06
N LEU A 38 -6.69 22.69 0.82
CA LEU A 38 -7.87 23.49 1.13
C LEU A 38 -8.31 24.30 -0.09
N HIS A 39 -9.59 24.23 -0.40
CA HIS A 39 -10.16 24.92 -1.55
C HIS A 39 -11.59 25.37 -1.25
N SER A 40 -12.00 26.46 -1.90
CA SER A 40 -13.40 26.89 -1.92
C SER A 40 -14.25 25.94 -2.76
N ALA A 41 -15.54 25.88 -2.49
CA ALA A 41 -16.50 25.05 -3.24
C ALA A 41 -16.59 25.40 -4.74
N VAL A 42 -16.08 26.56 -5.15
CA VAL A 42 -16.03 27.01 -6.56
C VAL A 42 -14.96 26.26 -7.37
N ILE A 43 -13.91 25.75 -6.72
CA ILE A 43 -12.79 25.07 -7.39
C ILE A 43 -13.07 23.57 -7.46
N ILE A 44 -13.69 23.14 -8.56
CA ILE A 44 -14.19 21.77 -8.72
C ILE A 44 -13.04 20.77 -8.95
N ASP A 45 -11.98 21.17 -9.66
CA ASP A 45 -10.89 20.26 -10.03
C ASP A 45 -10.11 19.73 -8.80
N GLN A 46 -9.96 20.57 -7.78
CA GLN A 46 -9.24 20.23 -6.55
C GLN A 46 -9.97 19.17 -5.71
N ILE A 47 -11.28 18.99 -5.92
CA ILE A 47 -12.11 18.03 -5.17
C ILE A 47 -11.54 16.61 -5.30
N TYR A 48 -11.11 16.21 -6.49
CA TYR A 48 -10.57 14.87 -6.74
C TYR A 48 -9.25 14.65 -5.99
N ILE A 49 -8.36 15.64 -6.03
CA ILE A 49 -7.04 15.59 -5.40
C ILE A 49 -7.19 15.52 -3.88
N THR A 50 -7.91 16.48 -3.30
CA THR A 50 -8.08 16.58 -1.84
C THR A 50 -8.81 15.38 -1.27
N ARG A 51 -9.91 14.93 -1.89
CA ARG A 51 -10.66 13.78 -1.37
C ARG A 51 -9.89 12.47 -1.51
N ARG A 52 -9.11 12.30 -2.58
CA ARG A 52 -8.22 11.14 -2.71
C ARG A 52 -7.12 11.16 -1.65
N ALA A 53 -6.49 12.31 -1.40
CA ALA A 53 -5.48 12.45 -0.35
C ALA A 53 -6.05 12.14 1.04
N MET A 54 -7.25 12.65 1.37
CA MET A 54 -7.93 12.34 2.62
C MET A 54 -8.31 10.85 2.74
N ALA A 55 -8.84 10.25 1.68
CA ALA A 55 -9.19 8.83 1.67
C ALA A 55 -7.95 7.95 1.84
N GLN A 56 -6.85 8.30 1.18
CA GLN A 56 -5.57 7.64 1.34
C GLN A 56 -5.04 7.78 2.77
N ALA A 57 -5.15 8.97 3.36
CA ALA A 57 -4.71 9.20 4.73
C ALA A 57 -5.47 8.31 5.73
N ILE A 58 -6.79 8.19 5.58
CA ILE A 58 -7.61 7.30 6.42
C ILE A 58 -7.25 5.83 6.17
N ALA A 59 -7.09 5.40 4.91
CA ALA A 59 -6.75 4.02 4.58
C ALA A 59 -5.41 3.60 5.21
N GLU A 60 -4.42 4.50 5.25
CA GLU A 60 -3.12 4.27 5.89
C GLU A 60 -3.20 4.19 7.43
N GLN A 61 -4.21 4.78 8.05
CA GLN A 61 -4.43 4.61 9.49
C GLN A 61 -4.85 3.18 9.83
N PHE A 62 -5.68 2.55 9.00
CA PHE A 62 -6.03 1.12 9.15
C PHE A 62 -4.82 0.22 8.85
N PHE A 63 -4.22 0.40 7.67
CA PHE A 63 -3.08 -0.38 7.20
C PHE A 63 -1.85 0.53 7.07
N GLY A 64 -1.02 0.53 8.11
CA GLY A 64 0.12 1.44 8.25
C GLY A 64 0.33 1.89 9.70
N CYS A 65 -0.74 2.28 10.39
CA CYS A 65 -0.69 2.63 11.82
C CYS A 65 -1.25 1.52 12.72
N PHE A 66 -2.47 1.05 12.44
CA PHE A 66 -3.11 0.02 13.27
C PHE A 66 -2.53 -1.37 13.01
N ILE A 67 -2.49 -1.78 11.73
CA ILE A 67 -1.72 -2.94 11.29
C ILE A 67 -0.39 -2.46 10.72
N SER A 68 0.72 -2.87 11.33
CA SER A 68 2.08 -2.46 10.97
C SER A 68 2.83 -3.56 10.22
N MET A 69 3.83 -3.19 9.44
CA MET A 69 4.66 -4.18 8.73
C MET A 69 5.57 -4.92 9.72
N GLN A 70 5.79 -6.22 9.52
CA GLN A 70 6.71 -7.01 10.33
C GLN A 70 8.17 -6.73 9.98
N ASN A 71 8.48 -6.67 8.69
CA ASN A 71 9.80 -6.41 8.14
C ASN A 71 9.74 -5.30 7.09
N TRP A 72 10.88 -4.63 6.83
CA TRP A 72 10.96 -3.57 5.81
C TRP A 72 10.65 -4.07 4.39
N SER A 73 10.94 -5.35 4.12
CA SER A 73 10.59 -5.99 2.85
C SER A 73 9.08 -6.12 2.64
N ASP A 74 8.26 -6.00 3.69
CA ASP A 74 6.79 -6.04 3.63
C ASP A 74 6.16 -4.64 3.49
N MET A 75 6.97 -3.58 3.32
CA MET A 75 6.47 -2.21 3.20
C MET A 75 5.45 -2.06 2.05
N TRP A 76 5.68 -2.77 0.94
CA TRP A 76 4.80 -2.75 -0.23
C TRP A 76 3.37 -3.18 0.13
N LEU A 77 3.21 -4.09 1.10
CA LEU A 77 1.92 -4.67 1.44
C LEU A 77 1.01 -3.65 2.12
N ASN A 78 1.49 -2.97 3.16
CA ASN A 78 0.70 -1.96 3.87
C ASN A 78 0.26 -0.84 2.93
N LYS A 79 1.20 -0.32 2.14
CA LYS A 79 0.92 0.75 1.16
C LYS A 79 0.07 0.27 0.00
N GLY A 80 0.25 -0.97 -0.45
CA GLY A 80 -0.59 -1.59 -1.48
C GLY A 80 -2.04 -1.75 -1.02
N ILE A 81 -2.28 -2.26 0.20
CA ILE A 81 -3.64 -2.38 0.75
C ILE A 81 -4.28 -1.00 0.89
N SER A 82 -3.56 -0.02 1.45
CA SER A 82 -4.14 1.31 1.67
C SER A 82 -4.49 2.01 0.36
N GLN A 83 -3.60 1.98 -0.64
CA GLN A 83 -3.87 2.52 -1.98
C GLN A 83 -5.01 1.79 -2.69
N TYR A 84 -5.09 0.47 -2.53
CA TYR A 84 -6.19 -0.32 -3.09
C TYR A 84 -7.54 0.08 -2.48
N LEU A 85 -7.63 0.22 -1.15
CA LEU A 85 -8.84 0.69 -0.47
C LEU A 85 -9.22 2.11 -0.90
N CYS A 86 -8.23 3.01 -1.05
CA CYS A 86 -8.44 4.34 -1.61
C CYS A 86 -8.96 4.27 -3.06
N GLY A 87 -8.45 3.36 -3.87
CA GLY A 87 -8.93 3.08 -5.22
C GLY A 87 -10.40 2.63 -5.26
N LEU A 88 -10.80 1.75 -4.34
CA LEU A 88 -12.21 1.34 -4.20
C LEU A 88 -13.11 2.51 -3.80
N TYR A 89 -12.66 3.37 -2.90
CA TYR A 89 -13.35 4.61 -2.57
C TYR A 89 -13.49 5.51 -3.79
N CYS A 90 -12.41 5.75 -4.53
CA CYS A 90 -12.41 6.59 -5.72
C CYS A 90 -13.36 6.05 -6.80
N LYS A 91 -13.36 4.72 -7.03
CA LYS A 91 -14.29 4.06 -7.95
C LYS A 91 -15.75 4.30 -7.57
N LYS A 92 -16.07 4.29 -6.28
CA LYS A 92 -17.42 4.51 -5.75
C LYS A 92 -17.83 5.98 -5.77
N SER A 93 -16.92 6.89 -5.43
CA SER A 93 -17.22 8.33 -5.27
C SER A 93 -17.07 9.15 -6.53
N PHE A 94 -16.11 8.83 -7.39
CA PHE A 94 -15.80 9.58 -8.62
C PHE A 94 -16.19 8.84 -9.90
N GLY A 95 -16.60 7.58 -9.78
CA GLY A 95 -17.07 6.76 -10.89
C GLY A 95 -15.97 5.89 -11.51
N ASN A 96 -16.42 4.93 -12.31
CA ASN A 96 -15.56 3.88 -12.85
C ASN A 96 -14.55 4.41 -13.89
N ASN A 97 -14.90 5.43 -14.67
CA ASN A 97 -14.03 5.97 -15.71
C ASN A 97 -12.80 6.65 -15.10
N TYR A 98 -13.00 7.46 -14.05
CA TYR A 98 -11.91 8.07 -13.29
C TYR A 98 -10.97 7.00 -12.73
N TYR A 99 -11.52 5.94 -12.13
CA TYR A 99 -10.70 4.84 -11.62
C TYR A 99 -9.91 4.12 -12.72
N ARG A 100 -10.50 3.90 -13.90
CA ARG A 100 -9.81 3.26 -15.03
C ARG A 100 -8.67 4.10 -15.57
N GLU A 101 -8.88 5.41 -15.70
CA GLU A 101 -7.85 6.36 -16.09
C GLU A 101 -6.70 6.37 -15.06
N HIS A 102 -7.02 6.41 -13.77
CA HIS A 102 -6.01 6.35 -12.71
C HIS A 102 -5.17 5.07 -12.75
N VAL A 103 -5.80 3.90 -12.95
CA VAL A 103 -5.10 2.62 -13.10
C VAL A 103 -4.20 2.62 -14.34
N GLN A 104 -4.68 3.16 -15.47
CA GLN A 104 -3.90 3.23 -16.70
C GLN A 104 -2.70 4.17 -16.54
N SER A 105 -2.90 5.36 -15.97
CA SER A 105 -1.81 6.30 -15.69
C SER A 105 -0.77 5.69 -14.76
N THR A 106 -1.21 5.00 -13.70
CA THR A 106 -0.31 4.33 -12.75
C THR A 106 0.52 3.24 -13.43
N LEU A 107 -0.09 2.48 -14.34
CA LEU A 107 0.61 1.46 -15.13
C LEU A 107 1.67 2.09 -16.04
N LEU A 108 1.33 3.16 -16.76
CA LEU A 108 2.27 3.87 -17.64
C LEU A 108 3.47 4.43 -16.85
N ASP A 109 3.23 4.98 -15.67
CA ASP A 109 4.30 5.48 -14.79
C ASP A 109 5.27 4.38 -14.36
N VAL A 110 4.73 3.20 -14.00
CA VAL A 110 5.56 2.05 -13.61
C VAL A 110 6.36 1.54 -14.81
N VAL A 111 5.74 1.42 -15.99
CA VAL A 111 6.44 1.00 -17.22
C VAL A 111 7.57 1.96 -17.57
N LYS A 112 7.30 3.26 -17.55
CA LYS A 112 8.31 4.30 -17.81
C LYS A 112 9.48 4.20 -16.85
N TYR A 113 9.22 3.95 -15.57
CA TYR A 113 10.26 3.76 -14.58
C TYR A 113 11.09 2.49 -14.85
N GLU A 114 10.42 1.36 -15.13
CA GLU A 114 11.08 0.07 -15.36
C GLU A 114 11.92 0.06 -16.66
N GLU A 115 11.50 0.79 -17.70
CA GLU A 115 12.28 0.99 -18.93
C GLU A 115 13.58 1.78 -18.68
N GLN A 116 13.51 2.82 -17.85
CA GLN A 116 14.65 3.70 -17.58
C GLN A 116 15.65 3.10 -16.58
N TYR A 117 15.16 2.60 -15.45
CA TYR A 117 16.00 2.23 -14.30
C TYR A 117 16.07 0.71 -14.06
N GLY A 118 15.17 -0.07 -14.65
CA GLY A 118 15.08 -1.51 -14.48
C GLY A 118 13.96 -1.96 -13.54
N GLY A 119 13.82 -3.28 -13.37
CA GLY A 119 12.69 -3.89 -12.66
C GLY A 119 12.63 -3.54 -11.17
N ILE A 120 11.42 -3.40 -10.66
CA ILE A 120 11.14 -3.13 -9.24
C ILE A 120 10.89 -4.45 -8.49
N VAL A 121 11.64 -4.69 -7.42
CA VAL A 121 11.45 -5.82 -6.50
C VAL A 121 10.53 -5.40 -5.34
N LEU A 122 9.45 -6.15 -5.12
CA LEU A 122 8.45 -5.85 -4.08
C LEU A 122 8.85 -6.42 -2.71
N ASP A 123 9.27 -7.68 -2.66
CA ASP A 123 9.78 -8.33 -1.46
C ASP A 123 11.26 -8.70 -1.67
N SER A 124 12.15 -7.99 -0.99
CA SER A 124 13.59 -8.24 -1.05
C SER A 124 14.06 -9.40 -0.14
N SER A 125 13.16 -10.02 0.63
CA SER A 125 13.49 -11.10 1.55
C SER A 125 13.50 -12.48 0.89
N GLN A 126 12.71 -12.66 -0.18
CA GLN A 126 12.67 -13.89 -0.94
C GLN A 126 13.47 -13.76 -2.25
N PRO A 127 14.22 -14.80 -2.64
CA PRO A 127 14.78 -14.83 -3.99
C PRO A 127 13.63 -14.82 -5.01
N PRO A 128 13.76 -14.08 -6.12
CA PRO A 128 12.72 -14.02 -7.13
C PRO A 128 12.39 -15.43 -7.64
N ALA A 129 11.10 -15.68 -7.85
CA ALA A 129 10.63 -16.96 -8.34
C ALA A 129 11.38 -17.32 -9.64
N PRO A 130 11.88 -18.57 -9.78
CA PRO A 130 12.53 -18.98 -11.00
C PRO A 130 11.57 -18.83 -12.18
N LEU A 131 12.07 -18.30 -13.29
CA LEU A 131 11.31 -18.22 -14.54
C LEU A 131 10.81 -19.63 -14.89
N PRO A 132 9.58 -19.79 -15.43
CA PRO A 132 9.10 -21.09 -15.88
C PRO A 132 9.94 -21.53 -17.09
N VAL A 133 10.97 -22.34 -16.83
CA VAL A 133 11.79 -22.98 -17.86
C VAL A 133 11.33 -24.43 -18.03
N GLY A 134 11.23 -24.88 -19.28
CA GLY A 134 10.93 -26.29 -19.60
C GLY A 134 11.95 -27.22 -18.93
N ALA A 135 11.49 -28.44 -18.61
CA ALA A 135 12.10 -29.41 -17.69
C ALA A 135 13.58 -29.81 -17.91
N ASN A 136 14.26 -29.31 -18.95
CA ASN A 136 15.59 -29.75 -19.36
C ASN A 136 16.67 -28.65 -19.37
N THR A 137 16.47 -27.52 -18.69
CA THR A 137 17.51 -26.48 -18.60
C THR A 137 17.97 -26.30 -17.17
N SER A 138 19.23 -26.63 -16.89
CA SER A 138 19.87 -26.37 -15.60
C SER A 138 19.84 -24.87 -15.30
N GLN A 139 19.27 -24.51 -14.15
CA GLN A 139 19.23 -23.14 -13.68
C GLN A 139 20.65 -22.65 -13.42
N THR A 140 21.11 -21.71 -14.23
CA THR A 140 22.09 -20.73 -13.78
C THR A 140 21.34 -19.85 -12.79
N THR A 141 21.69 -19.92 -11.51
CA THR A 141 21.38 -18.88 -10.53
C THR A 141 22.01 -17.60 -11.06
N SER A 142 21.28 -16.84 -11.86
CA SER A 142 21.62 -15.45 -12.10
C SER A 142 21.54 -14.80 -10.73
N LYS A 143 22.71 -14.61 -10.10
CA LYS A 143 22.92 -13.50 -9.17
C LYS A 143 22.28 -12.31 -9.87
N GLN A 144 21.09 -11.92 -9.44
CA GLN A 144 20.45 -10.78 -10.05
C GLN A 144 21.41 -9.64 -9.86
N THR A 145 21.91 -9.22 -11.00
CA THR A 145 22.66 -8.02 -11.27
C THR A 145 21.97 -6.84 -10.57
N GLU A 146 22.29 -6.62 -9.30
CA GLU A 146 22.11 -5.34 -8.60
C GLU A 146 22.96 -4.23 -9.27
N GLU A 147 23.63 -4.49 -10.41
CA GLU A 147 24.54 -3.54 -11.07
C GLU A 147 23.84 -2.25 -11.56
N LYS A 148 22.50 -2.16 -11.52
CA LYS A 148 21.77 -0.93 -11.88
C LYS A 148 21.31 -0.06 -10.72
N PHE A 149 21.28 -0.55 -9.48
CA PHE A 149 20.83 0.26 -8.35
C PHE A 149 22.03 0.71 -7.50
N TYR A 150 22.28 2.02 -7.50
CA TYR A 150 23.30 2.66 -6.66
C TYR A 150 23.06 2.45 -5.16
N PHE A 151 21.84 2.08 -4.75
CA PHE A 151 21.46 1.93 -3.36
C PHE A 151 20.81 0.56 -3.08
N SER A 152 21.13 -0.02 -1.92
CA SER A 152 20.59 -1.31 -1.51
C SER A 152 19.08 -1.22 -1.22
N ILE A 153 18.31 -2.15 -1.80
CA ILE A 153 16.85 -2.25 -1.63
C ILE A 153 16.49 -2.82 -0.24
N ARG A 154 17.46 -3.37 0.50
CA ARG A 154 17.22 -4.00 1.81
C ARG A 154 16.93 -2.99 2.92
N ASN A 155 17.42 -1.76 2.80
CA ASN A 155 17.32 -0.73 3.83
C ASN A 155 16.48 0.45 3.34
N LEU A 156 15.41 0.77 4.09
CA LEU A 156 14.49 1.85 3.74
C LEU A 156 15.19 3.20 3.56
N HIS A 157 16.15 3.52 4.43
CA HIS A 157 16.86 4.80 4.42
C HIS A 157 17.82 4.98 3.24
N THR A 158 18.11 3.90 2.53
CA THR A 158 19.03 3.93 1.38
C THR A 158 18.25 3.99 0.06
N MET A 159 16.95 3.65 0.07
CA MET A 159 16.14 3.61 -1.15
C MET A 159 15.91 5.02 -1.72
N SER A 160 16.01 5.13 -3.05
CA SER A 160 15.66 6.36 -3.77
C SER A 160 14.17 6.69 -3.62
N PRO A 161 13.78 7.95 -3.39
CA PRO A 161 12.37 8.36 -3.37
C PRO A 161 11.61 7.99 -4.63
N MET A 162 12.25 8.07 -5.81
CA MET A 162 11.64 7.67 -7.08
C MET A 162 11.34 6.17 -7.12
N TYR A 163 12.25 5.35 -6.56
CA TYR A 163 12.03 3.91 -6.45
C TYR A 163 10.86 3.60 -5.50
N ILE A 164 10.77 4.31 -4.36
CA ILE A 164 9.69 4.13 -3.38
C ILE A 164 8.34 4.47 -4.01
N GLU A 165 8.24 5.57 -4.75
CA GLU A 165 7.01 5.96 -5.44
C GLU A 165 6.58 4.91 -6.46
N ALA A 166 7.53 4.44 -7.29
CA ALA A 166 7.26 3.40 -8.28
C ALA A 166 6.88 2.05 -7.62
N LEU A 167 7.49 1.71 -6.48
CA LEU A 167 7.16 0.53 -5.70
C LEU A 167 5.73 0.60 -5.14
N TYR A 168 5.27 1.75 -4.65
CA TYR A 168 3.89 1.91 -4.20
C TYR A 168 2.90 1.77 -5.36
N LYS A 169 3.18 2.42 -6.50
CA LYS A 169 2.37 2.29 -7.73
C LYS A 169 2.27 0.83 -8.19
N LYS A 170 3.39 0.10 -8.16
CA LYS A 170 3.42 -1.34 -8.50
C LYS A 170 2.65 -2.18 -7.48
N ALA A 171 2.75 -1.88 -6.19
CA ALA A 171 1.99 -2.57 -5.14
C ALA A 171 0.48 -2.43 -5.34
N PHE A 172 -0.01 -1.23 -5.69
CA PHE A 172 -1.41 -1.02 -6.04
C PHE A 172 -1.87 -1.89 -7.22
N LEU A 173 -1.07 -1.98 -8.28
CA LEU A 173 -1.39 -2.82 -9.45
C LEU A 173 -1.41 -4.32 -9.08
N VAL A 174 -0.48 -4.77 -8.25
CA VAL A 174 -0.44 -6.17 -7.77
C VAL A 174 -1.70 -6.49 -6.94
N MET A 175 -2.13 -5.59 -6.06
CA MET A 175 -3.38 -5.79 -5.31
C MET A 175 -4.61 -5.88 -6.21
N ARG A 176 -4.65 -5.07 -7.26
CA ARG A 176 -5.69 -5.18 -8.29
C ARG A 176 -5.62 -6.51 -9.04
N MET A 177 -4.42 -7.02 -9.34
CA MET A 177 -4.28 -8.35 -9.98
C MET A 177 -4.76 -9.47 -9.05
N LEU A 178 -4.50 -9.37 -7.74
CA LEU A 178 -5.02 -10.29 -6.74
C LEU A 178 -6.55 -10.25 -6.68
N GLU A 179 -7.17 -9.06 -6.72
CA GLU A 179 -8.63 -8.90 -6.82
C GLU A 179 -9.19 -9.65 -8.03
N HIS A 180 -8.57 -9.55 -9.21
CA HIS A 180 -9.03 -10.25 -10.41
C HIS A 180 -8.88 -11.77 -10.36
N ARG A 181 -7.94 -12.28 -9.56
CA ARG A 181 -7.68 -13.73 -9.45
C ARG A 181 -8.54 -14.41 -8.38
N ILE A 182 -8.69 -13.76 -7.23
CA ILE A 182 -9.35 -14.33 -6.05
C ILE A 182 -10.81 -13.86 -5.98
N GLY A 183 -11.10 -12.66 -6.45
CA GLY A 183 -12.40 -12.00 -6.31
C GLY A 183 -12.43 -10.99 -5.16
N LEU A 184 -13.24 -9.94 -5.33
CA LEU A 184 -13.34 -8.83 -4.39
C LEU A 184 -13.83 -9.26 -3.00
N GLU A 185 -14.84 -10.12 -2.93
CA GLU A 185 -15.46 -10.52 -1.66
C GLU A 185 -14.49 -11.28 -0.76
N LEU A 186 -13.80 -12.27 -1.31
CA LEU A 186 -12.80 -13.05 -0.59
C LEU A 186 -11.63 -12.16 -0.14
N LEU A 187 -11.15 -11.25 -0.99
CA LEU A 187 -10.09 -10.32 -0.61
C LEU A 187 -10.50 -9.39 0.55
N LEU A 188 -11.74 -8.88 0.52
CA LEU A 188 -12.28 -8.08 1.63
C LEU A 188 -12.47 -8.91 2.91
N GLN A 189 -12.84 -10.19 2.80
CA GLN A 189 -12.90 -11.09 3.95
C GLN A 189 -11.52 -11.27 4.60
N VAL A 190 -10.46 -11.41 3.80
CA VAL A 190 -9.07 -11.48 4.31
C VAL A 190 -8.72 -10.20 5.06
N PHE A 191 -8.98 -9.01 4.50
CA PHE A 191 -8.71 -7.74 5.18
C PHE A 191 -9.49 -7.58 6.49
N ASN A 192 -10.78 -7.93 6.48
CA ASN A 192 -11.62 -7.87 7.68
C ASN A 192 -11.15 -8.86 8.76
N LYS A 193 -10.69 -10.05 8.37
CA LYS A 193 -10.10 -11.04 9.30
C LYS A 193 -8.84 -10.49 9.95
N GLN A 194 -7.93 -9.88 9.19
CA GLN A 194 -6.71 -9.27 9.75
C GLN A 194 -7.04 -8.13 10.72
N LEU A 195 -7.98 -7.25 10.37
CA LEU A 195 -8.44 -6.17 11.25
C LEU A 195 -9.09 -6.69 12.53
N SER A 196 -9.88 -7.77 12.46
CA SER A 196 -10.48 -8.40 13.64
C SER A 196 -9.42 -9.00 14.56
N LEU A 197 -8.43 -9.71 14.01
CA LEU A 197 -7.30 -10.25 14.77
C LEU A 197 -6.48 -9.14 15.45
N ALA A 198 -6.19 -8.05 14.73
CA ALA A 198 -5.49 -6.89 15.27
C ALA A 198 -6.30 -6.20 16.38
N THR A 199 -7.63 -6.11 16.24
CA THR A 199 -8.53 -5.53 17.26
C THR A 199 -8.55 -6.37 18.53
N ASN A 200 -8.63 -7.69 18.40
CA ASN A 200 -8.56 -8.59 19.53
C ASN A 200 -7.20 -8.47 20.24
N ALA A 201 -6.11 -8.42 19.47
CA ALA A 201 -4.77 -8.24 20.00
C ALA A 201 -4.60 -6.89 20.74
N ALA A 202 -5.12 -5.79 20.19
CA ALA A 202 -5.00 -4.46 20.78
C ALA A 202 -5.73 -4.32 22.13
N SER A 203 -6.82 -5.06 22.34
CA SER A 203 -7.55 -5.10 23.62
C SER A 203 -6.91 -6.02 24.67
N SER A 204 -5.98 -6.90 24.25
CA SER A 204 -5.34 -7.88 25.11
C SER A 204 -4.18 -7.28 25.92
N LYS A 205 -3.96 -7.79 27.14
CA LYS A 205 -2.80 -7.42 27.96
C LYS A 205 -1.51 -7.91 27.28
N ILE A 206 -0.46 -7.10 27.34
CA ILE A 206 0.83 -7.32 26.66
C ILE A 206 1.44 -8.72 26.88
N GLY A 207 1.18 -9.34 28.04
CA GLY A 207 1.72 -10.66 28.39
C GLY A 207 1.07 -11.86 27.69
N GLN A 208 0.05 -11.65 26.86
CA GLN A 208 -0.67 -12.74 26.16
C GLN A 208 -0.03 -13.16 24.82
N GLY A 209 1.00 -12.46 24.35
CA GLY A 209 1.73 -12.82 23.11
C GLY A 209 0.95 -12.62 21.80
N LEU A 210 -0.29 -12.12 21.87
CA LEU A 210 -1.19 -11.93 20.71
C LEU A 210 -0.85 -10.69 19.87
N TRP A 211 0.06 -9.83 20.34
CA TRP A 211 0.41 -8.56 19.69
C TRP A 211 1.10 -8.76 18.34
N SER A 212 1.65 -9.95 18.08
CA SER A 212 2.15 -10.34 16.76
C SER A 212 1.07 -10.29 15.68
N HIS A 213 -0.22 -10.41 16.03
CA HIS A 213 -1.34 -10.27 15.10
C HIS A 213 -1.60 -8.82 14.65
N MET A 214 -0.97 -7.82 15.27
CA MET A 214 -0.97 -6.44 14.78
C MET A 214 0.10 -6.21 13.70
N LEU A 215 0.97 -7.20 13.47
CA LEU A 215 1.98 -7.18 12.42
C LEU A 215 1.49 -7.98 11.22
N ILE A 216 1.75 -7.46 10.02
CA ILE A 216 1.50 -8.16 8.77
C ILE A 216 2.82 -8.37 8.02
N SER A 217 2.99 -9.57 7.49
CA SER A 217 4.09 -9.93 6.60
C SER A 217 3.55 -10.59 5.33
N THR A 218 4.35 -10.55 4.27
CA THR A 218 4.00 -11.17 2.98
C THR A 218 3.70 -12.66 3.15
N ASN A 219 4.43 -13.36 4.03
CA ASN A 219 4.20 -14.77 4.35
C ASN A 219 2.87 -15.03 5.07
N VAL A 220 2.50 -14.18 6.03
CA VAL A 220 1.23 -14.33 6.76
C VAL A 220 0.05 -13.99 5.85
N PHE A 221 0.22 -12.97 5.00
CA PHE A 221 -0.80 -12.54 4.06
C PHE A 221 -1.05 -13.57 2.95
N THR A 222 0.01 -14.13 2.35
CA THR A 222 -0.11 -15.18 1.32
C THR A 222 -0.71 -16.47 1.86
N LYS A 223 -0.50 -16.81 3.14
CA LYS A 223 -1.17 -17.95 3.80
C LYS A 223 -2.63 -17.69 4.15
N ALA A 224 -3.04 -16.42 4.20
CA ALA A 224 -4.40 -16.02 4.55
C ALA A 224 -5.32 -15.90 3.34
N ILE A 225 -4.74 -15.74 2.14
CA ILE A 225 -5.38 -15.82 0.82
C ILE A 225 -5.57 -17.30 0.45
#